data_AF-A0A436E485-F1
#
_entry.id   AF-A0A436E485-F1
#
_cell.length_a   1.000
_cell.length_b   1.000
_cell.length_c   1.000
_cell.angle_alpha   90.00
_cell.angle_beta   90.00
_cell.angle_gamma   90.00
#
_symmetry.space_group_name_H-M   'P 1'
#
loop_
_entity.id
_entity.type
_entity.pdbx_description
1 polymer ?
#
loop_
_entity_poly.entity_id
_entity_poly.type
_entity_poly.pdbx_seq_one_letter_code
_entity_poly.pdbx_strand_id
1 'polypeptide(L)'
;VTNVYLERMLKIRLDGGGTVDAVVYIVDRQHEQYAGALDAADAAAVVRGAVGQSGNNEDYVLSTLEHLEALGISDHWLEDVASQVAPL
;
A
#
# COMPACT_ATOMS: atom_id res chain seq x y z
N VAL A 1 -14.09 -2.04 12.75
CA VAL A 1 -12.68 -1.59 12.64
C VAL A 1 -11.83 -2.65 13.33
N THR A 2 -10.88 -3.29 12.64
CA THR A 2 -10.15 -4.47 13.15
C THR A 2 -8.89 -4.14 13.95
N ASN A 3 -8.56 -2.85 14.18
CA ASN A 3 -7.35 -2.40 14.89
C ASN A 3 -6.02 -2.89 14.29
N VAL A 4 -6.00 -3.17 12.98
CA VAL A 4 -4.80 -3.61 12.24
C VAL A 4 -3.71 -2.53 12.12
N TYR A 5 -4.03 -1.26 12.38
CA TYR A 5 -3.10 -0.14 12.31
C TYR A 5 -2.84 0.46 13.70
N LEU A 6 -1.58 0.79 13.94
CA LEU A 6 -1.09 1.46 15.13
C LEU A 6 -0.81 2.93 14.81
N GLU A 7 -1.34 3.83 15.63
CA GLU A 7 -1.03 5.25 15.57
C GLU A 7 0.37 5.52 16.15
N ARG A 8 1.18 6.32 15.46
CA ARG A 8 2.52 6.73 15.88
C ARG A 8 2.76 8.20 15.55
N MET A 9 3.50 8.89 16.43
CA MET A 9 4.10 10.19 16.12
C MET A 9 5.50 9.95 15.56
N LEU A 10 5.73 10.29 14.29
CA LEU A 10 7.02 10.09 13.61
C LEU A 10 7.53 11.41 13.01
N LYS A 11 8.85 11.53 12.91
CA LYS A 11 9.49 12.62 12.16
C LYS A 11 9.46 12.31 10.68
N ILE A 12 8.82 13.17 9.88
CA ILE A 12 8.77 13.07 8.42
C ILE A 12 9.54 14.20 7.78
N ARG A 13 10.14 13.93 6.61
CA ARG A 13 10.77 14.94 5.78
C ARG A 13 9.76 15.41 4.74
N LEU A 14 9.56 16.72 4.64
CA LEU A 14 8.68 17.32 3.64
C LEU A 14 9.42 17.47 2.31
N ASP A 15 8.66 17.45 1.22
CA ASP A 15 9.18 17.88 -0.07
C ASP A 15 9.51 19.39 -0.02
N GLY A 16 10.64 19.78 -0.61
CA GLY A 16 11.23 21.11 -0.42
C GLY A 16 12.06 21.28 0.87
N GLY A 17 12.11 20.26 1.73
CA GLY A 17 12.98 20.21 2.91
C GLY A 17 12.28 20.50 4.24
N GLY A 18 13.03 20.35 5.33
CA GLY A 18 12.51 20.45 6.69
C GLY A 18 11.97 19.11 7.22
N THR A 19 11.92 19.01 8.55
CA THR A 19 11.46 17.83 9.28
C THR A 19 10.40 18.24 10.28
N VAL A 20 9.25 17.57 10.27
CA VAL A 20 8.13 17.83 11.18
C VAL A 20 7.67 16.56 11.88
N ASP A 21 7.02 16.69 13.04
CA ASP A 21 6.33 15.57 13.68
C ASP A 21 4.94 15.40 13.05
N ALA A 22 4.59 14.16 12.69
CA ALA A 22 3.32 13.83 12.05
C ALA A 22 2.71 12.56 12.67
N VAL A 23 1.37 12.51 12.67
CA VAL A 23 0.61 11.29 12.97
C VAL A 23 0.73 10.35 11.77
N VAL A 24 1.17 9.11 12.01
CA VAL A 24 1.33 8.06 11.01
C VAL A 24 0.65 6.78 11.51
N TYR A 25 -0.12 6.14 10.64
CA TYR A 25 -0.68 4.82 10.89
C TYR A 25 0.20 3.76 10.23
N ILE A 26 0.76 2.86 11.04
CA ILE A 26 1.59 1.75 10.57
C ILE A 26 0.90 0.42 10.87
N VAL A 27 1.08 -0.58 10.01
CA VAL A 27 0.51 -1.91 10.26
C VAL A 27 1.09 -2.53 11.54
N ASP A 28 0.24 -3.12 12.37
CA ASP A 28 0.68 -3.99 13.45
C ASP A 28 1.14 -5.34 12.88
N ARG A 29 2.45 -5.59 12.91
CA ARG A 29 3.04 -6.83 12.39
C ARG A 29 2.72 -8.07 13.24
N GLN A 30 2.13 -7.90 14.43
CA GLN A 30 1.64 -9.00 15.27
C GLN A 30 0.18 -9.35 15.00
N HIS A 31 -0.53 -8.55 14.19
CA HIS A 31 -1.94 -8.77 13.90
C HIS A 31 -2.13 -9.96 12.93
N GLU A 32 -3.17 -10.77 13.16
CA GLU A 32 -3.44 -11.98 12.35
C GLU A 32 -3.68 -11.70 10.85
N GLN A 33 -4.08 -10.47 10.53
CA GLN A 33 -4.30 -10.02 9.15
C GLN A 33 -3.04 -9.51 8.46
N TYR A 34 -1.90 -9.44 9.15
CA TYR A 34 -0.64 -9.05 8.55
C TYR A 34 -0.03 -10.25 7.80
N ALA A 35 -0.03 -10.17 6.46
CA ALA A 35 0.45 -11.25 5.59
C ALA A 35 1.99 -11.40 5.53
N GLY A 36 2.74 -10.54 6.25
CA GLY A 36 4.20 -10.56 6.19
C GLY A 36 4.76 -9.87 4.94
N ALA A 37 6.02 -10.17 4.63
CA ALA A 37 6.69 -9.69 3.43
C ALA A 37 6.40 -10.66 2.27
N LEU A 38 5.28 -10.43 1.59
CA LEU A 38 4.94 -11.15 0.36
C LEU A 38 5.85 -10.66 -0.78
N ASP A 39 6.25 -11.58 -1.65
CA ASP A 39 6.81 -11.16 -2.94
C ASP A 39 5.68 -10.64 -3.86
N ALA A 40 6.07 -10.03 -4.98
CA ALA A 40 5.10 -9.40 -5.87
C ALA A 40 4.13 -10.42 -6.50
N ALA A 41 4.57 -11.66 -6.72
CA ALA A 41 3.74 -12.70 -7.34
C ALA A 41 2.68 -13.21 -6.36
N ASP A 42 3.06 -13.46 -5.11
CA ASP A 42 2.15 -13.85 -4.04
C ASP A 42 1.13 -12.74 -3.76
N ALA A 43 1.58 -11.48 -3.71
CA ALA A 43 0.69 -10.34 -3.55
C ALA A 43 -0.28 -10.20 -4.73
N ALA A 44 0.19 -10.32 -5.97
CA ALA A 44 -0.66 -10.28 -7.16
C ALA A 44 -1.71 -11.41 -7.17
N ALA A 45 -1.34 -12.60 -6.72
CA ALA A 45 -2.27 -13.73 -6.59
C ALA A 45 -3.39 -13.46 -5.56
N VAL A 46 -3.08 -12.77 -4.47
CA VAL A 46 -4.08 -12.33 -3.47
C VAL A 46 -4.96 -11.20 -3.99
N VAL A 47 -4.39 -10.27 -4.77
CA VAL A 47 -5.12 -9.13 -5.33
C VAL A 47 -6.12 -9.57 -6.41
N ARG A 48 -5.70 -10.48 -7.29
CA ARG A 48 -6.49 -10.89 -8.46
C ARG A 48 -7.82 -11.54 -8.06
N GLY A 49 -8.92 -10.93 -8.51
CA GLY A 49 -10.29 -11.36 -8.26
C GLY A 49 -10.80 -11.09 -6.84
N ALA A 50 -10.01 -10.43 -5.99
CA ALA A 50 -10.42 -10.11 -4.63
C ALA A 50 -11.38 -8.92 -4.62
N VAL A 51 -12.51 -9.08 -3.94
CA VAL A 51 -13.56 -8.05 -3.85
C VAL A 51 -13.88 -7.78 -2.38
N GLY A 52 -13.74 -6.52 -1.97
CA GLY A 52 -14.12 -6.03 -0.65
C GLY A 52 -15.39 -5.19 -0.70
N GLN A 53 -15.76 -4.62 0.45
CA GLN A 53 -16.90 -3.69 0.54
C GLN A 53 -16.74 -2.45 -0.34
N SER A 54 -15.51 -2.08 -0.65
CA SER A 54 -15.17 -0.90 -1.46
C SER A 54 -14.97 -1.21 -2.95
N GLY A 55 -15.16 -2.46 -3.39
CA GLY A 55 -14.97 -2.88 -4.79
C GLY A 55 -13.80 -3.84 -5.00
N ASN A 56 -13.32 -3.95 -6.25
CA ASN A 56 -12.23 -4.84 -6.64
C ASN A 56 -10.89 -4.34 -6.09
N ASN A 57 -10.04 -5.27 -5.67
CA ASN A 57 -8.72 -4.93 -5.16
C ASN A 57 -7.77 -4.51 -6.29
N GLU A 58 -7.98 -5.01 -7.52
CA GLU A 58 -7.24 -4.55 -8.70
C GLU A 58 -7.42 -3.04 -8.93
N ASP A 59 -8.66 -2.57 -8.86
CA ASP A 59 -8.99 -1.15 -9.05
C ASP A 59 -8.30 -0.29 -7.97
N TYR A 60 -8.22 -0.79 -6.73
CA TYR A 60 -7.53 -0.12 -5.63
C TYR A 60 -6.01 -0.03 -5.86
N VAL A 61 -5.37 -1.12 -6.27
CA VAL A 61 -3.93 -1.15 -6.55
C VAL A 61 -3.57 -0.22 -7.70
N LEU A 62 -4.31 -0.31 -8.82
CA LEU A 62 -4.06 0.51 -10.01
C LEU A 62 -4.30 2.01 -9.73
N SER A 63 -5.39 2.34 -9.03
CA SER A 63 -5.65 3.73 -8.64
C SER A 63 -4.56 4.27 -7.71
N THR A 64 -4.07 3.46 -6.77
CA THR A 64 -2.98 3.86 -5.87
C THR A 64 -1.71 4.18 -6.66
N LEU A 65 -1.35 3.34 -7.64
CA LEU A 65 -0.18 3.58 -8.49
C LEU A 65 -0.32 4.88 -9.29
N GLU A 66 -1.47 5.12 -9.92
CA GLU A 66 -1.75 6.37 -10.64
C GLU A 66 -1.55 7.61 -9.75
N HIS A 67 -2.02 7.55 -8.50
CA HIS A 67 -1.87 8.66 -7.55
C HIS A 67 -0.42 8.85 -7.08
N LEU A 68 0.34 7.76 -6.89
CA LEU A 68 1.77 7.84 -6.56
C LEU A 68 2.56 8.47 -7.71
N GLU A 69 2.30 8.03 -8.96
CA GLU A 69 2.91 8.60 -10.16
C GLU A 69 2.60 10.10 -10.30
N ALA A 70 1.35 10.51 -10.07
CA ALA A 70 0.96 11.92 -10.11
C ALA A 70 1.66 12.78 -9.04
N LEU A 71 2.08 12.17 -7.93
CA LEU A 71 2.89 12.80 -6.87
C LEU A 71 4.41 12.70 -7.13
N GLY A 72 4.84 12.05 -8.21
CA GLY A 72 6.25 11.81 -8.52
C GLY A 72 6.91 10.77 -7.60
N ILE A 73 6.13 9.87 -7.00
CA ILE A 73 6.60 8.81 -6.11
C ILE A 73 6.65 7.50 -6.90
N SER A 74 7.84 6.88 -6.96
CA SER A 74 8.02 5.54 -7.55
C SER A 74 8.08 4.48 -6.46
N ASP A 75 7.34 3.39 -6.66
CA ASP A 75 7.33 2.22 -5.78
C ASP A 75 7.42 0.95 -6.64
N HIS A 76 8.66 0.55 -6.93
CA HIS A 76 8.99 -0.57 -7.80
C HIS A 76 8.29 -1.88 -7.37
N TRP A 77 8.09 -2.12 -6.08
CA TRP A 77 7.44 -3.34 -5.63
C TRP A 77 5.94 -3.32 -5.95
N LEU A 78 5.27 -2.17 -5.74
CA LEU A 78 3.86 -2.03 -6.09
C LEU A 78 3.66 -2.03 -7.62
N GLU A 79 4.58 -1.43 -8.38
CA GLU A 79 4.64 -1.49 -9.84
C GLU A 79 4.74 -2.94 -10.32
N ASP A 80 5.60 -3.75 -9.72
CA ASP A 80 5.75 -5.18 -10.01
C ASP A 80 4.46 -5.97 -9.72
N VAL A 81 3.78 -5.68 -8.60
CA VAL A 81 2.48 -6.28 -8.28
C VAL A 81 1.44 -5.90 -9.34
N ALA A 82 1.33 -4.62 -9.68
CA ALA A 82 0.37 -4.12 -10.64
C ALA A 82 0.57 -4.73 -12.04
N SER A 83 1.83 -4.87 -12.48
CA SER A 83 2.18 -5.50 -13.76
C SER A 83 1.70 -6.95 -13.88
N GLN A 84 1.60 -7.64 -12.74
CA GLN A 84 1.14 -9.03 -12.66
C GLN A 84 -0.36 -9.15 -12.45
N VAL A 85 -1.07 -8.06 -12.17
CA VAL A 85 -2.53 -8.03 -11.97
C VAL A 85 -3.26 -7.57 -13.23
N ALA A 86 -2.70 -6.61 -13.96
CA ALA A 86 -3.29 -6.06 -15.17
C ALA A 86 -3.63 -7.18 -16.17
N PRO A 87 -4.82 -7.15 -16.80
CA PRO A 87 -5.12 -8.06 -17.90
C PRO A 87 -4.13 -7.80 -19.05
N LEU A 88 -3.69 -8.89 -19.69
CA LEU A 88 -2.93 -8.83 -20.95
C LEU A 88 -3.65 -7.98 -22.00
#